data_AF-I7IYM4-F1
#
_entry.id   AF-I7IYM4-F1
#
_cell.length_a   1.000
_cell.length_b   1.000
_cell.length_c   1.000
_cell.angle_alpha   90.00
_cell.angle_beta   90.00
_cell.angle_gamma   90.00
#
_symmetry.space_group_name_H-M   'P 1'
#
loop_
_entity.id
_entity.type
_entity.pdbx_description
1 polymer ?
#
loop_
_entity_poly.entity_id
_entity_poly.type
_entity_poly.pdbx_seq_one_letter_code
_entity_poly.pdbx_strand_id
1 'polypeptide(L)'
;MAQVDRYLLTLEVDFVADINPIEETIVKKPLHFWRGDINSLEIRSTMPRVTYREEGNPAHDNELEFQPGDVLVGNDGFGPYKNELQIVRQAHREPRKNKVGSIKQEQLFLLDFLKPWSKFKLK
;
A
#
# COMPACT_ATOMS: atom_id res chain seq x y z
N MET A 1 -0.67 -23.91 -9.53
CA MET A 1 0.45 -24.17 -8.59
C MET A 1 1.03 -22.83 -8.18
N ALA A 2 0.83 -22.40 -6.94
CA ALA A 2 1.39 -21.14 -6.46
C ALA A 2 2.89 -21.34 -6.21
N GLN A 3 3.73 -20.83 -7.10
CA GLN A 3 5.18 -20.77 -6.92
C GLN A 3 5.46 -19.72 -5.85
N VAL A 4 5.50 -20.16 -4.59
CA VAL A 4 5.88 -19.30 -3.46
C VAL A 4 7.39 -19.07 -3.57
N ASP A 5 7.76 -17.85 -3.94
CA ASP A 5 9.15 -17.41 -3.93
C ASP A 5 9.62 -17.32 -2.48
N ARG A 6 10.44 -18.28 -2.04
CA ARG A 6 10.85 -18.43 -0.63
C ARG A 6 11.66 -17.25 -0.10
N TYR A 7 12.14 -16.37 -0.99
CA TYR A 7 12.98 -15.23 -0.66
C TYR A 7 12.26 -13.89 -0.73
N LEU A 8 10.99 -13.87 -1.16
CA LEU A 8 10.22 -12.65 -1.35
C LEU A 8 8.86 -12.74 -0.68
N LEU A 9 8.68 -11.94 0.38
CA LEU A 9 7.42 -11.85 1.08
C LEU A 9 6.32 -11.37 0.13
N THR A 10 5.26 -12.17 0.01
CA THR A 10 4.06 -11.83 -0.76
C THR A 10 2.89 -11.77 0.21
N LEU A 11 2.18 -10.65 0.22
CA LEU A 11 0.99 -10.45 1.04
C LEU A 11 -0.24 -10.40 0.13
N GLU A 12 -1.33 -10.99 0.58
CA GLU A 12 -2.62 -10.98 -0.10
C GLU A 12 -3.45 -9.81 0.42
N VAL A 13 -4.08 -9.09 -0.52
CA VAL A 13 -4.89 -7.90 -0.25
C VAL A 13 -6.35 -8.19 -0.58
N ASP A 14 -7.22 -7.98 0.40
CA ASP A 14 -8.66 -7.92 0.18
C ASP A 14 -9.01 -6.48 -0.24
N PHE A 15 -9.30 -6.30 -1.54
CA PHE A 15 -9.59 -5.00 -2.13
C PHE A 15 -10.95 -4.45 -1.70
N VAL A 16 -11.06 -3.13 -1.62
CA VAL A 16 -12.36 -2.45 -1.50
C VAL A 16 -13.17 -2.58 -2.80
N ALA A 17 -14.48 -2.42 -2.73
CA ALA A 17 -15.37 -2.58 -3.89
C ALA A 17 -15.09 -1.53 -4.97
N ASP A 18 -14.90 -0.27 -4.57
CA ASP A 18 -14.77 0.88 -5.47
C ASP A 18 -13.32 1.33 -5.64
N ILE A 19 -12.44 0.40 -5.98
CA ILE A 19 -11.03 0.68 -6.25
C ILE A 19 -10.81 1.33 -7.62
N ASN A 20 -9.91 2.30 -7.71
CA ASN A 20 -9.50 2.85 -9.00
C ASN A 20 -8.60 1.86 -9.78
N PRO A 21 -8.73 1.75 -11.12
CA PRO A 21 -7.91 0.82 -11.92
C PRO A 21 -6.39 1.01 -11.78
N ILE A 22 -5.96 2.26 -11.52
CA ILE A 22 -4.55 2.58 -11.28
C ILE A 22 -4.06 2.01 -9.96
N GLU A 23 -4.90 1.97 -8.93
CA GLU A 23 -4.54 1.48 -7.61
C GLU A 23 -4.38 -0.05 -7.63
N GLU A 24 -5.27 -0.76 -8.34
CA GLU A 24 -5.10 -2.20 -8.56
C GLU A 24 -3.75 -2.49 -9.27
N THR A 25 -3.42 -1.66 -10.26
CA THR A 25 -2.14 -1.73 -10.96
C THR A 25 -0.96 -1.46 -10.02
N ILE A 26 -1.05 -0.44 -9.17
CA ILE A 26 -0.03 -0.07 -8.18
C ILE A 26 0.17 -1.17 -7.14
N VAL A 27 -0.88 -1.88 -6.73
CA VAL A 27 -0.79 -2.98 -5.76
C VAL A 27 -0.18 -4.23 -6.41
N LYS A 28 -0.64 -4.63 -7.62
CA LYS A 28 -0.29 -5.95 -8.17
C LYS A 28 0.98 -6.00 -9.01
N LYS A 29 1.34 -4.93 -9.71
CA LYS A 29 2.45 -4.96 -10.70
C LYS A 29 3.83 -4.65 -10.12
N PRO A 30 4.01 -3.60 -9.30
CA PRO A 30 5.32 -3.21 -8.80
C PRO A 30 5.92 -4.25 -7.84
N LEU A 31 7.24 -4.34 -7.86
CA LEU A 31 7.99 -4.90 -6.75
C LEU A 31 8.15 -3.81 -5.70
N HIS A 32 7.36 -3.89 -4.62
CA HIS A 32 7.42 -2.91 -3.56
C HIS A 32 8.70 -3.02 -2.76
N PHE A 33 9.08 -1.86 -2.23
CA PHE A 33 10.28 -1.68 -1.44
C PHE A 33 9.95 -0.74 -0.30
N TRP A 34 10.17 -1.19 0.93
CA TRP A 34 10.01 -0.35 2.10
C TRP A 34 11.19 0.59 2.21
N ARG A 35 10.96 1.89 1.99
CA ARG A 35 11.99 2.91 2.20
C ARG A 35 12.28 3.05 3.70
N GLY A 36 13.56 3.01 4.07
CA GLY A 36 13.98 2.90 5.48
C GLY A 36 13.93 4.19 6.30
N ASP A 37 13.37 5.29 5.78
CA ASP A 37 13.02 6.46 6.57
C ASP A 37 11.79 6.12 7.43
N ILE A 38 12.06 5.76 8.68
CA ILE A 38 11.08 5.13 9.59
C ILE A 38 10.05 6.17 10.03
N ASN A 39 8.92 6.26 9.32
CA ASN A 39 7.69 6.70 9.93
C ASN A 39 7.12 5.50 10.72
N SER A 40 6.82 5.69 12.00
CA SER A 40 6.27 4.64 12.85
C SER A 40 4.82 4.29 12.46
N LEU A 41 4.14 5.17 11.71
CA LEU A 41 2.76 5.00 11.32
C LEU A 41 2.57 4.01 10.16
N GLU A 42 3.51 3.92 9.22
CA GLU A 42 3.27 3.27 7.92
C GLU A 42 4.53 2.69 7.26
N ILE A 43 4.36 1.59 6.53
CA ILE A 43 5.35 1.04 5.59
C ILE A 43 5.15 1.73 4.25
N ARG A 44 6.17 2.42 3.75
CA ARG A 44 6.05 3.27 2.55
C ARG A 44 6.77 2.67 1.34
N SER A 45 6.05 2.55 0.22
CA SER A 45 6.59 2.19 -1.09
C SER A 45 6.55 3.41 -2.01
N THR A 46 7.72 4.03 -2.22
CA THR A 46 7.81 5.35 -2.86
C THR A 46 8.03 5.32 -4.37
N MET A 47 8.30 4.17 -4.98
CA MET A 47 8.51 4.07 -6.43
C MET A 47 7.23 4.28 -7.26
N PRO A 48 6.06 3.75 -6.85
CA PRO A 48 4.80 3.96 -7.57
C PRO A 48 4.46 5.43 -7.86
N ARG A 49 4.73 6.35 -6.93
CA ARG A 49 4.50 7.80 -7.14
C ARG A 49 5.32 8.41 -8.29
N VAL A 50 6.45 7.79 -8.65
CA VAL A 50 7.31 8.23 -9.77
C VAL A 50 6.83 7.58 -11.05
N THR A 51 6.54 6.28 -11.01
CA THR A 51 6.09 5.50 -12.18
C THR A 51 4.72 5.94 -12.69
N TYR A 52 3.80 6.24 -11.78
CA TYR A 52 2.40 6.56 -12.09
C TYR A 52 2.09 8.03 -11.83
N ARG A 53 3.09 8.92 -11.89
CA ARG A 53 2.93 10.35 -11.57
C ARG A 53 1.84 11.03 -12.41
N GLU A 54 1.72 10.66 -13.67
CA GLU A 54 0.79 11.31 -14.62
C GLU A 54 -0.63 10.72 -14.55
N GLU A 55 -0.80 9.55 -13.93
CA GLU A 55 -2.09 8.88 -13.82
C GLU A 55 -2.95 9.55 -12.75
N GLY A 56 -4.23 9.81 -13.07
CA GLY A 56 -5.19 10.37 -12.13
C GLY A 56 -5.62 9.32 -11.11
N ASN A 57 -5.73 9.72 -9.85
CA ASN A 57 -6.25 8.87 -8.78
C ASN A 57 -7.27 9.66 -7.93
N PRO A 58 -8.57 9.66 -8.32
CA PRO A 58 -9.60 10.42 -7.62
C PRO A 58 -9.80 9.89 -6.20
N ALA A 59 -10.21 10.75 -5.28
CA ALA A 59 -10.39 10.38 -3.88
C ALA A 59 -11.61 9.46 -3.68
N HIS A 60 -11.43 8.39 -2.89
CA HIS A 60 -12.51 7.52 -2.40
C HIS A 60 -12.05 6.82 -1.11
N ASP A 61 -13.01 6.40 -0.27
CA ASP A 61 -12.76 5.70 1.01
C ASP A 61 -11.69 6.37 1.90
N ASN A 62 -11.57 7.69 1.80
CA ASN A 62 -10.46 8.50 2.34
C ASN A 62 -10.81 9.20 3.66
N GLU A 63 -12.10 9.29 4.02
CA GLU A 63 -12.55 9.94 5.25
C GLU A 63 -12.60 8.99 6.47
N LEU A 64 -12.24 7.73 6.28
CA LEU A 64 -12.28 6.70 7.31
C LEU A 64 -11.08 6.81 8.26
N GLU A 65 -11.15 6.13 9.40
CA GLU A 65 -9.97 5.85 10.21
C GLU A 65 -9.31 4.57 9.71
N PHE A 66 -8.09 4.70 9.21
CA PHE A 66 -7.33 3.57 8.71
C PHE A 66 -6.81 2.73 9.87
N GLN A 67 -6.90 1.41 9.73
CA GLN A 67 -6.51 0.44 10.75
C GLN A 67 -5.21 -0.27 10.35
N PRO A 68 -4.45 -0.82 11.32
CA PRO A 68 -3.25 -1.60 11.01
C PRO A 68 -3.55 -2.73 10.00
N GLY A 69 -2.73 -2.81 8.94
CA GLY A 69 -2.94 -3.73 7.82
C GLY A 69 -3.70 -3.14 6.64
N ASP A 70 -4.28 -1.95 6.76
CA ASP A 70 -4.89 -1.27 5.62
C ASP A 70 -3.82 -0.87 4.58
N VAL A 71 -4.15 -1.07 3.31
CA VAL A 71 -3.35 -0.69 2.16
C VAL A 71 -3.91 0.61 1.60
N LEU A 72 -3.07 1.64 1.58
CA LEU A 72 -3.43 2.98 1.15
C LEU A 72 -2.65 3.39 -0.09
N VAL A 73 -3.26 4.21 -0.94
CA VAL A 73 -2.58 4.88 -2.04
C VAL A 73 -2.90 6.37 -2.00
N GLY A 74 -1.88 7.21 -2.22
CA GLY A 74 -2.08 8.65 -2.30
C GLY A 74 -2.99 9.06 -3.46
N ASN A 75 -4.01 9.87 -3.19
CA ASN A 75 -4.91 10.38 -4.22
C ASN A 75 -4.38 11.68 -4.84
N ASP A 76 -5.12 12.24 -5.79
CA ASP A 76 -4.77 13.48 -6.51
C ASP A 76 -4.51 14.68 -5.58
N GLY A 77 -5.15 14.70 -4.40
CA GLY A 77 -4.95 15.72 -3.38
C GLY A 77 -3.62 15.62 -2.63
N PHE A 78 -2.85 14.54 -2.82
CA PHE A 78 -1.61 14.29 -2.08
C PHE A 78 -0.34 14.87 -2.75
N GLY A 79 -0.50 15.72 -3.77
CA GLY A 79 0.59 16.47 -4.39
C GLY A 79 1.79 15.60 -4.78
N PRO A 80 3.01 15.83 -4.22
CA PRO A 80 4.20 15.06 -4.58
C PRO A 80 4.19 13.59 -4.12
N TYR A 81 3.19 13.20 -3.32
CA TYR A 81 2.97 11.83 -2.83
C TYR A 81 1.79 11.13 -3.52
N LYS A 82 1.20 11.74 -4.56
CA LYS A 82 0.19 11.08 -5.40
C LYS A 82 0.69 9.72 -5.86
N ASN A 83 -0.15 8.70 -5.78
CA ASN A 83 0.15 7.32 -6.17
C ASN A 83 1.26 6.65 -5.35
N GLU A 84 1.65 7.19 -4.20
CA GLU A 84 2.52 6.48 -3.24
C GLU A 84 1.71 5.40 -2.52
N LEU A 85 2.21 4.16 -2.51
CA LEU A 85 1.58 3.05 -1.78
C LEU A 85 2.11 2.98 -0.36
N GLN A 86 1.22 2.74 0.59
CA GLN A 86 1.51 2.67 2.01
C GLN A 86 0.73 1.54 2.68
N ILE A 87 1.30 0.91 3.70
CA ILE A 87 0.60 -0.07 4.55
C ILE A 87 0.60 0.47 5.98
N VAL A 88 -0.58 0.53 6.59
CA VAL A 88 -0.79 1.11 7.92
C VAL A 88 -0.24 0.19 9.00
N ARG A 89 0.54 0.75 9.92
CA ARG A 89 1.03 0.07 11.14
C ARG A 89 0.34 0.57 12.41
N GLN A 90 -0.07 1.83 12.42
CA GLN A 90 -0.79 2.45 13.52
C GLN A 90 -2.01 3.20 12.98
N ALA A 91 -3.13 3.09 13.70
CA ALA A 91 -4.38 3.70 13.26
C ALA A 91 -4.25 5.22 13.18
N HIS A 92 -4.77 5.80 12.09
CA HIS A 92 -4.75 7.25 11.87
C HIS A 92 -5.76 7.65 10.77
N ARG A 93 -5.98 8.96 10.60
CA ARG A 93 -6.83 9.53 9.56
C ARG A 93 -5.99 10.41 8.64
N GLU A 94 -6.16 10.25 7.33
CA GLU A 94 -5.47 11.07 6.34
C GLU A 94 -6.28 11.15 5.03
N PRO A 95 -7.07 12.22 4.84
CA PRO A 95 -8.01 12.33 3.71
C PRO A 95 -7.35 12.44 2.34
N ARG A 96 -6.03 12.64 2.27
CA ARG A 96 -5.27 12.66 1.02
C ARG A 96 -4.88 11.25 0.54
N LYS A 97 -5.31 10.20 1.23
CA LYS A 97 -5.05 8.81 0.88
C LYS A 97 -6.35 8.06 0.71
N ASN A 98 -6.42 7.20 -0.29
CA ASN A 98 -7.52 6.29 -0.49
C ASN A 98 -7.23 4.97 0.18
N LYS A 99 -8.25 4.36 0.80
CA LYS A 99 -8.17 2.97 1.22
C LYS A 99 -8.43 2.08 0.02
N VAL A 100 -7.44 1.26 -0.32
CA VAL A 100 -7.45 0.39 -1.49
C VAL A 100 -7.86 -1.04 -1.12
N GLY A 101 -7.55 -1.42 0.11
CA GLY A 101 -7.86 -2.74 0.64
C GLY A 101 -7.22 -2.94 2.01
N SER A 102 -7.20 -4.19 2.46
CA SER A 102 -6.56 -4.60 3.72
C SER A 102 -5.79 -5.90 3.49
N ILE A 103 -4.63 -6.04 4.13
CA ILE A 103 -3.91 -7.32 4.14
C ILE A 103 -4.80 -8.36 4.81
N LYS A 104 -4.86 -9.58 4.24
CA LYS A 104 -5.61 -10.68 4.84
C LYS A 104 -5.26 -10.86 6.31
N GLN A 105 -6.28 -11.06 7.14
CA GLN A 105 -6.13 -11.13 8.59
C GLN A 105 -5.10 -12.19 9.03
N GLU A 106 -5.09 -13.34 8.36
CA GLU A 106 -4.16 -14.44 8.60
C GLU A 106 -2.71 -14.12 8.25
N GLN A 107 -2.44 -13.04 7.50
CA GLN A 107 -1.12 -12.61 7.06
C GLN A 107 -0.64 -11.34 7.75
N LEU A 108 -1.47 -10.70 8.58
CA LEU A 108 -1.09 -9.45 9.29
C LEU A 108 0.18 -9.61 10.12
N PHE A 109 0.37 -10.76 10.75
CA PHE A 109 1.56 -11.05 11.55
C PHE A 109 2.86 -11.01 10.72
N LEU A 110 2.79 -11.19 9.39
CA LEU A 110 3.95 -11.12 8.50
C LEU A 110 4.50 -9.69 8.36
N LEU A 111 3.69 -8.66 8.66
CA LEU A 111 4.12 -7.27 8.64
C LEU A 111 5.22 -6.99 9.67
N ASP A 112 5.25 -7.72 10.79
CA ASP A 112 6.28 -7.59 11.82
C ASP A 112 7.64 -8.15 11.39
N PHE A 113 7.66 -8.99 10.34
CA PHE A 113 8.88 -9.56 9.78
C PHE A 113 9.47 -8.68 8.67
N LEU A 114 8.70 -7.71 8.15
CA LEU A 114 9.23 -6.71 7.24
C LEU A 114 10.26 -5.85 7.98
N LYS A 115 11.37 -5.57 7.31
CA LYS A 115 12.42 -4.66 7.80
C LYS A 115 12.59 -3.49 6.83
N PRO A 116 13.06 -2.33 7.31
CA PRO A 116 13.51 -1.25 6.44
C PRO A 116 14.38 -1.79 5.30
N TRP A 117 14.18 -1.28 4.08
CA TRP A 117 14.89 -1.71 2.87
C TRP A 117 14.56 -3.13 2.38
N SER A 118 13.48 -3.75 2.90
CA SER A 118 13.00 -5.04 2.38
C SER A 118 12.12 -4.86 1.14
N LYS A 119 12.17 -5.86 0.27
CA LYS A 119 11.27 -5.97 -0.89
C LYS A 119 10.08 -6.86 -0.54
N PHE A 120 8.91 -6.53 -1.07
CA PHE A 120 7.71 -7.33 -0.92
C PHE A 120 6.80 -7.20 -2.15
N LYS A 121 5.88 -8.14 -2.30
CA LYS A 121 4.82 -8.10 -3.31
C LYS A 121 3.46 -8.09 -2.63
N LEU A 122 2.50 -7.46 -3.29
CA LEU A 122 1.09 -7.54 -2.95
C LEU A 122 0.35 -8.27 -4.07
N LYS A 123 -0.69 -9.03 -3.73
CA LYS A 123 -1.51 -9.77 -4.69
C LYS A 123 -2.98 -9.64 -4.38
#